data_AF-A0A9P4JQB7-F1
#
_entry.id   AF-A0A9P4JQB7-F1
#
_cell.length_a   1.000
_cell.length_b   1.000
_cell.length_c   1.000
_cell.angle_alpha   90.00
_cell.angle_beta   90.00
_cell.angle_gamma   90.00
#
_symmetry.space_group_name_H-M   'P 1'
#
loop_
_entity.id
_entity.type
_entity.pdbx_description
1 polymer ?
#
loop_
_entity_poly.entity_id
_entity_poly.type
_entity_poly.pdbx_seq_one_letter_code
_entity_poly.pdbx_strand_id
1 'polypeptide(L)'
;MTGDDVAFLKAYNQKRGKQPQCSEDEFEEVMNFFEETSHTKQPFAAVDNTPVLAYEDMESEFDETISLSARRFAKDIYSHWKNQRLLNGNRPLMPTLKFEMNLETDEADPYVCFRRREVRQVRKTRGRDAQVTEKLKKLRKELEEARLLMTQVKRREVCFRDQLALDKQIFDQRTAFKEIKRKLSIKTDDEDLLINQKPAPKPKPKVDGHQAGPRGIPGMGPKAQLTRPDGRIWDSDLVYLEEQQAKRTEAIDAFIEENLIKHQKWNVGWVDQTWRPITPPLDQAASRQNFRPVFTNSQLITPPSSDSSEQLGDTMDIDQPAEKREPHRNAIIRHGTPPDDVLYEDQPRFRRRMGRGGRVMIDRRGLKRKADHIGPIDERVAHRFKYDGDSSGDEEVYPVDWTDNVHIRYRIMIEKQAEKTQQAQARRAIAEVAQNRSASGHLIPPRVTT
;
A
#
# COMPACT_ATOMS: atom_id res chain seq x y z
N MET A 1 -12.94 -30.34 -20.49
CA MET A 1 -13.37 -31.56 -21.21
C MET A 1 -12.85 -31.61 -22.64
N THR A 2 -12.52 -32.79 -23.18
CA THR A 2 -12.21 -33.04 -24.60
C THR A 2 -13.47 -33.44 -25.39
N GLY A 3 -13.38 -33.53 -26.73
CA GLY A 3 -14.51 -33.96 -27.57
C GLY A 3 -15.04 -35.36 -27.23
N ASP A 4 -14.13 -36.27 -26.85
CA ASP A 4 -14.48 -37.62 -26.41
C ASP A 4 -15.21 -37.61 -25.05
N ASP A 5 -14.80 -36.71 -24.15
CA ASP A 5 -15.47 -36.53 -22.85
C ASP A 5 -16.90 -36.00 -23.02
N VAL A 6 -17.10 -35.06 -23.94
CA VAL A 6 -18.44 -34.54 -24.26
C VAL A 6 -19.33 -35.62 -24.85
N ALA A 7 -18.79 -36.46 -25.75
CA ALA A 7 -19.51 -37.59 -26.32
C ALA A 7 -19.87 -38.63 -25.24
N PHE A 8 -18.92 -38.95 -24.36
CA PHE A 8 -19.14 -39.84 -23.21
C PHE A 8 -20.24 -39.30 -22.29
N LEU A 9 -20.14 -38.05 -21.84
CA LEU A 9 -21.09 -37.45 -20.91
C LEU A 9 -22.50 -37.40 -21.51
N LYS A 10 -22.62 -37.07 -22.80
CA LYS A 10 -23.90 -37.08 -23.52
C LYS A 10 -24.51 -38.48 -23.58
N ALA A 11 -23.72 -39.50 -23.92
CA ALA A 11 -24.19 -40.88 -23.94
C ALA A 11 -24.54 -41.41 -22.54
N TYR A 12 -23.75 -41.03 -21.53
CA TYR A 12 -23.95 -41.39 -20.13
C TYR A 12 -25.27 -40.82 -19.59
N ASN A 13 -25.53 -39.53 -19.84
CA ASN A 13 -26.77 -38.86 -19.43
C ASN A 13 -28.00 -39.38 -20.18
N GLN A 14 -27.87 -39.74 -21.47
CA GLN A 14 -28.95 -40.37 -22.23
C GLN A 14 -29.35 -41.73 -21.66
N LYS A 15 -28.37 -42.57 -21.25
CA LYS A 15 -28.64 -43.88 -20.64
C LYS A 15 -29.36 -43.78 -19.29
N ARG A 16 -29.15 -42.70 -18.55
CA ARG A 16 -29.77 -42.45 -17.23
C ARG A 16 -31.23 -42.00 -17.28
N GLY A 17 -31.70 -41.46 -18.40
CA GLY A 17 -33.10 -41.06 -18.59
C GLY A 17 -33.59 -40.04 -17.55
N LYS A 18 -34.42 -40.51 -16.59
CA LYS A 18 -35.04 -39.67 -15.54
C LYS A 18 -34.22 -39.55 -14.24
N GLN A 19 -33.11 -40.29 -14.12
CA GLN A 19 -32.19 -40.17 -12.99
C GLN A 19 -31.46 -38.80 -13.03
N PRO A 20 -30.90 -38.32 -11.91
CA PRO A 20 -30.13 -37.09 -11.91
C PRO A 20 -29.00 -37.20 -12.95
N GLN A 21 -28.97 -36.22 -13.85
CA GLN A 21 -27.95 -36.10 -14.88
C GLN A 21 -26.68 -35.51 -14.26
N CYS A 22 -25.54 -35.95 -14.76
CA CYS A 22 -24.25 -35.38 -14.38
C CYS A 22 -24.03 -34.10 -15.17
N SER A 23 -23.78 -32.98 -14.48
CA SER A 23 -23.40 -31.73 -15.14
C SER A 23 -21.95 -31.80 -15.64
N GLU A 24 -21.59 -30.89 -16.54
CA GLU A 24 -20.21 -30.75 -17.00
C GLU A 24 -19.27 -30.40 -15.82
N ASP A 25 -19.69 -29.49 -14.94
CA ASP A 25 -18.91 -29.11 -13.76
C ASP A 25 -18.65 -30.29 -12.81
N GLU A 26 -19.67 -31.13 -12.53
CA GLU A 26 -19.53 -32.31 -11.67
C GLU A 26 -18.60 -33.36 -12.30
N PHE A 27 -18.65 -33.49 -13.63
CA PHE A 27 -17.75 -34.37 -14.36
C PHE A 27 -16.31 -33.88 -14.29
N GLU A 28 -16.08 -32.58 -14.54
CA GLU A 28 -14.75 -31.97 -14.49
C GLU A 28 -14.14 -32.00 -13.08
N GLU A 29 -14.96 -31.76 -12.05
CA GLU A 29 -14.56 -31.86 -10.63
C GLU A 29 -14.00 -33.25 -10.31
N VAL A 30 -14.72 -34.30 -10.72
CA VAL A 30 -14.30 -35.70 -10.53
C VAL A 30 -13.03 -36.02 -11.33
N MET A 31 -12.98 -35.62 -12.60
CA MET A 31 -11.81 -35.86 -13.45
C MET A 31 -10.55 -35.17 -12.91
N ASN A 32 -10.69 -33.93 -12.42
CA ASN A 32 -9.59 -33.19 -11.82
C ASN A 32 -9.10 -33.88 -10.54
N PHE A 33 -10.02 -34.32 -9.68
CA PHE A 33 -9.67 -35.05 -8.46
C PHE A 33 -8.88 -36.34 -8.77
N PHE A 34 -9.31 -37.12 -9.77
CA PHE A 34 -8.58 -38.33 -10.16
C PHE A 34 -7.19 -38.01 -10.71
N GLU A 35 -7.05 -36.94 -11.48
CA GLU A 35 -5.74 -36.50 -11.98
C GLU A 35 -4.79 -36.08 -10.87
N GLU A 36 -5.23 -35.20 -9.96
CA GLU A 36 -4.42 -34.76 -8.82
C GLU A 36 -4.04 -35.91 -7.89
N THR A 37 -4.98 -36.80 -7.60
CA THR A 37 -4.73 -37.99 -6.77
C THR A 37 -3.73 -38.93 -7.44
N SER A 38 -3.89 -39.19 -8.74
CA SER A 38 -2.97 -40.05 -9.49
C SER A 38 -1.55 -39.48 -9.54
N HIS A 39 -1.42 -38.17 -9.77
CA HIS A 39 -0.14 -37.47 -9.80
C HIS A 39 0.56 -37.50 -8.43
N THR A 40 -0.22 -37.39 -7.35
CA THR A 40 0.31 -37.39 -5.98
C THR A 40 0.77 -38.79 -5.54
N LYS A 41 -0.03 -39.83 -5.81
CA LYS A 41 0.27 -41.21 -5.37
C LYS A 41 1.27 -41.91 -6.30
N GLN A 42 1.18 -41.66 -7.61
CA GLN A 42 2.00 -42.32 -8.63
C GLN A 42 2.65 -41.29 -9.58
N PRO A 43 3.59 -40.45 -9.10
CA PRO A 43 4.23 -39.41 -9.91
C PRO A 43 5.08 -39.97 -11.07
N PHE A 44 5.59 -41.20 -10.95
CA PHE A 44 6.45 -41.86 -11.96
C PHE A 44 5.74 -42.98 -12.73
N ALA A 45 4.41 -42.99 -12.75
CA ALA A 45 3.62 -44.08 -13.34
C ALA A 45 3.92 -44.37 -14.82
N ALA A 46 4.36 -43.34 -15.57
CA ALA A 46 4.70 -43.45 -16.98
C ALA A 46 6.07 -44.11 -17.25
N VAL A 47 6.93 -44.27 -16.23
CA VAL A 47 8.29 -44.80 -16.37
C VAL A 47 8.33 -46.32 -16.14
N ASP A 48 7.50 -46.83 -15.24
CA ASP A 48 7.60 -48.21 -14.72
C ASP A 48 6.43 -49.12 -15.14
N ASN A 49 5.64 -48.72 -16.15
CA ASN A 49 4.42 -49.44 -16.58
C ASN A 49 3.51 -49.82 -15.39
N THR A 50 3.49 -48.99 -14.34
CA THR A 50 2.76 -49.25 -13.10
C THR A 50 1.27 -49.35 -13.42
N PRO A 51 0.53 -50.33 -12.85
CA PRO A 51 -0.91 -50.39 -13.04
C PRO A 51 -1.58 -49.12 -12.53
N VAL A 52 -2.58 -48.64 -13.29
CA VAL A 52 -3.39 -47.48 -12.90
C VAL A 52 -4.07 -47.78 -11.56
N LEU A 53 -3.97 -46.82 -10.63
CA LEU A 53 -4.51 -46.88 -9.28
C LEU A 53 -5.99 -47.33 -9.28
N ALA A 54 -6.36 -48.24 -8.38
CA ALA A 54 -7.71 -48.80 -8.29
C ALA A 54 -8.73 -47.75 -7.80
N TYR A 55 -10.01 -47.99 -8.06
CA TYR A 55 -11.06 -47.07 -7.63
C TYR A 55 -11.15 -47.00 -6.11
N GLU A 56 -11.00 -48.14 -5.40
CA GLU A 56 -11.07 -48.17 -3.94
C GLU A 56 -9.99 -47.28 -3.29
N ASP A 57 -8.79 -47.27 -3.86
CA ASP A 57 -7.68 -46.45 -3.39
C ASP A 57 -7.98 -44.95 -3.61
N MET A 58 -8.58 -44.59 -4.75
CA MET A 58 -8.99 -43.21 -5.03
C MET A 58 -10.14 -42.74 -4.15
N GLU A 59 -11.13 -43.61 -3.93
CA GLU A 59 -12.30 -43.33 -3.10
C GLU A 59 -11.92 -43.10 -1.63
N SER A 60 -10.89 -43.80 -1.14
CA SER A 60 -10.35 -43.60 0.20
C SER A 60 -9.77 -42.20 0.43
N GLU A 61 -9.39 -41.50 -0.64
CA GLU A 61 -8.77 -40.18 -0.59
C GLU A 61 -9.78 -39.04 -0.82
N PHE A 62 -11.08 -39.33 -1.00
CA PHE A 62 -12.08 -38.30 -1.26
C PHE A 62 -12.22 -37.30 -0.09
N ASP A 63 -11.83 -36.06 -0.33
CA ASP A 63 -11.86 -34.97 0.65
C ASP A 63 -12.90 -33.88 0.32
N GLU A 64 -12.85 -32.74 1.02
CA GLU A 64 -13.79 -31.63 0.80
C GLU A 64 -13.68 -30.97 -0.58
N THR A 65 -12.67 -31.30 -1.39
CA THR A 65 -12.50 -30.76 -2.74
C THR A 65 -13.47 -31.34 -3.76
N ILE A 66 -14.07 -32.51 -3.46
CA ILE A 66 -15.06 -33.17 -4.32
C ILE A 66 -16.44 -33.17 -3.66
N SER A 67 -17.38 -32.50 -4.32
CA SER A 67 -18.76 -32.34 -3.89
C SER A 67 -19.50 -33.68 -3.74
N LEU A 68 -20.40 -33.75 -2.75
CA LEU A 68 -21.18 -34.97 -2.48
C LEU A 68 -22.10 -35.35 -3.65
N SER A 69 -22.48 -34.39 -4.51
CA SER A 69 -23.26 -34.70 -5.72
C SER A 69 -22.39 -35.33 -6.79
N ALA A 70 -21.18 -34.81 -7.02
CA ALA A 70 -20.22 -35.34 -7.99
C ALA A 70 -19.72 -36.75 -7.62
N ARG A 71 -19.49 -37.02 -6.33
CA ARG A 71 -19.10 -38.37 -5.83
C ARG A 71 -20.04 -39.49 -6.28
N ARG A 72 -21.33 -39.20 -6.51
CA ARG A 72 -22.33 -40.21 -6.95
C ARG A 72 -22.03 -40.76 -8.36
N PHE A 73 -21.31 -40.00 -9.17
CA PHE A 73 -20.94 -40.35 -10.53
C PHE A 73 -19.50 -40.87 -10.63
N ALA A 74 -18.72 -40.76 -9.54
CA ALA A 74 -17.28 -41.02 -9.53
C ALA A 74 -16.90 -42.43 -10.01
N LYS A 75 -17.65 -43.46 -9.60
CA LYS A 75 -17.40 -44.85 -10.03
C LYS A 75 -17.54 -45.04 -11.54
N ASP A 76 -18.56 -44.44 -12.13
CA ASP A 76 -18.82 -44.55 -13.57
C ASP A 76 -17.79 -43.72 -14.36
N ILE A 77 -17.48 -42.51 -13.89
CA ILE A 77 -16.47 -41.62 -14.50
C ILE A 77 -15.08 -42.24 -14.41
N TYR A 78 -14.74 -42.90 -13.31
CA TYR A 78 -13.45 -43.56 -13.12
C TYR A 78 -13.18 -44.60 -14.22
N SER A 79 -14.20 -45.32 -14.68
CA SER A 79 -14.04 -46.29 -15.77
C SER A 79 -13.61 -45.61 -17.07
N HIS A 80 -14.17 -44.44 -17.38
CA HIS A 80 -13.81 -43.63 -18.54
C HIS A 80 -12.42 -43.03 -18.39
N TRP A 81 -12.14 -42.38 -17.24
CA TRP A 81 -10.85 -41.82 -16.90
C TRP A 81 -9.72 -42.85 -17.00
N LYS A 82 -9.91 -44.04 -16.40
CA LYS A 82 -8.94 -45.13 -16.42
C LYS A 82 -8.62 -45.58 -17.84
N ASN A 83 -9.63 -45.71 -18.70
CA ASN A 83 -9.44 -46.10 -20.09
C ASN A 83 -8.62 -45.06 -20.85
N GLN A 84 -8.93 -43.77 -20.69
CA GLN A 84 -8.14 -42.71 -21.31
C GLN A 84 -6.71 -42.68 -20.77
N ARG A 85 -6.52 -42.92 -19.46
CA ARG A 85 -5.20 -42.96 -18.83
C ARG A 85 -4.34 -44.11 -19.38
N LEU A 86 -4.94 -45.27 -19.58
CA LEU A 86 -4.29 -46.44 -20.20
C LEU A 86 -3.93 -46.17 -21.67
N LEU A 87 -4.84 -45.56 -22.44
CA LEU A 87 -4.58 -45.18 -23.84
C LEU A 87 -3.42 -44.19 -23.97
N ASN A 88 -3.28 -43.27 -23.01
CA ASN A 88 -2.20 -42.29 -22.95
C ASN A 88 -0.90 -42.86 -22.34
N GLY A 89 -0.79 -44.17 -22.12
CA GLY A 89 0.42 -44.80 -21.56
C GLY A 89 0.72 -44.33 -20.14
N ASN A 90 -0.32 -44.13 -19.34
CA ASN A 90 -0.28 -43.65 -17.96
C ASN A 90 0.33 -42.25 -17.77
N ARG A 91 0.34 -41.45 -18.84
CA ARG A 91 0.70 -40.02 -18.83
C ARG A 91 -0.52 -39.14 -18.52
N PRO A 92 -0.31 -37.88 -18.07
CA PRO A 92 -1.38 -36.91 -17.93
C PRO A 92 -2.30 -36.86 -19.16
N LEU A 93 -3.61 -36.79 -18.92
CA LEU A 93 -4.61 -36.72 -20.00
C LEU A 93 -4.46 -35.46 -20.85
N MET A 94 -4.15 -34.34 -20.19
CA MET A 94 -3.92 -33.07 -20.85
C MET A 94 -2.47 -32.98 -21.34
N PRO A 95 -2.22 -32.48 -22.57
CA PRO A 95 -0.88 -32.18 -23.03
C PRO A 95 -0.18 -31.20 -22.08
N THR A 96 0.96 -31.60 -21.54
CA THR A 96 1.77 -30.77 -20.66
C THR A 96 3.01 -30.26 -21.38
N LEU A 97 3.51 -29.12 -20.92
CA LEU A 97 4.80 -28.60 -21.36
C LEU A 97 5.90 -29.57 -20.93
N LYS A 98 6.84 -29.85 -21.85
CA LYS A 98 8.01 -30.66 -21.51
C LYS A 98 8.98 -29.83 -20.67
N PHE A 99 9.09 -30.17 -19.40
CA PHE A 99 10.10 -29.64 -18.50
C PHE A 99 11.38 -30.46 -18.58
N GLU A 100 12.49 -29.85 -18.19
CA GLU A 100 13.78 -30.52 -18.09
C GLU A 100 13.77 -31.54 -16.95
N MET A 101 14.00 -32.81 -17.30
CA MET A 101 14.03 -33.92 -16.37
C MET A 101 15.43 -34.56 -16.32
N ASN A 102 16.17 -34.55 -17.43
CA ASN A 102 17.55 -35.04 -17.52
C ASN A 102 18.46 -34.02 -18.23
N LEU A 103 19.49 -33.54 -17.53
CA LEU A 103 20.40 -32.47 -18.00
C LEU A 103 21.12 -32.83 -19.31
N GLU A 104 21.45 -34.11 -19.53
CA GLU A 104 22.23 -34.56 -20.70
C GLU A 104 21.34 -34.84 -21.91
N THR A 105 20.17 -35.45 -21.71
CA THR A 105 19.25 -35.81 -22.81
C THR A 105 18.43 -34.61 -23.29
N ASP A 106 18.07 -33.70 -22.38
CA ASP A 106 17.16 -32.58 -22.67
C ASP A 106 17.89 -31.33 -23.18
N GLU A 107 19.22 -31.35 -23.30
CA GLU A 107 20.00 -30.21 -23.80
C GLU A 107 19.67 -29.90 -25.28
N ALA A 108 19.53 -30.94 -26.10
CA ALA A 108 19.32 -30.87 -27.55
C ALA A 108 17.84 -30.88 -27.97
N ASP A 109 16.89 -31.12 -27.06
CA ASP A 109 15.46 -31.21 -27.39
C ASP A 109 14.81 -29.80 -27.49
N PRO A 110 14.27 -29.40 -28.66
CA PRO A 110 13.66 -28.09 -28.86
C PRO A 110 12.33 -27.91 -28.11
N TYR A 111 11.69 -28.98 -27.64
CA TYR A 111 10.43 -28.89 -26.88
C TYR A 111 10.63 -28.68 -25.38
N VAL A 112 11.88 -28.72 -24.88
CA VAL A 112 12.19 -28.50 -23.46
C VAL A 112 12.18 -27.00 -23.14
N CYS A 113 11.25 -26.60 -22.29
CA CYS A 113 11.02 -25.20 -21.93
C CYS A 113 11.14 -24.96 -20.42
N PHE A 114 11.28 -23.67 -20.03
CA PHE A 114 11.32 -23.22 -18.63
C PHE A 114 12.38 -23.91 -17.75
N ARG A 115 13.61 -24.08 -18.26
CA ARG A 115 14.75 -24.65 -17.51
C ARG A 115 15.00 -23.86 -16.22
N ARG A 116 15.11 -24.57 -15.09
CA ARG A 116 15.40 -23.96 -13.79
C ARG A 116 16.91 -23.86 -13.59
N ARG A 117 17.44 -22.65 -13.63
CA ARG A 117 18.87 -22.34 -13.40
C ARG A 117 19.03 -21.35 -12.24
N GLU A 118 18.34 -21.64 -11.14
CA GLU A 118 18.38 -20.79 -9.95
C GLU A 118 19.77 -20.82 -9.28
N VAL A 119 20.30 -19.63 -8.95
CA VAL A 119 21.59 -19.51 -8.28
C VAL A 119 21.41 -19.87 -6.81
N ARG A 120 22.12 -20.91 -6.36
CA ARG A 120 22.13 -21.30 -4.95
C ARG A 120 22.76 -20.19 -4.11
N GLN A 121 21.95 -19.51 -3.31
CA GLN A 121 22.43 -18.44 -2.45
C GLN A 121 23.12 -19.00 -1.20
N VAL A 122 24.21 -18.36 -0.79
CA VAL A 122 24.90 -18.67 0.46
C VAL A 122 24.04 -18.21 1.65
N ARG A 123 24.05 -19.01 2.72
CA ARG A 123 23.37 -18.69 3.98
C ARG A 123 23.82 -17.32 4.53
N LYS A 124 22.89 -16.60 5.16
CA LYS A 124 23.20 -15.35 5.85
C LYS A 124 23.78 -15.63 7.24
N THR A 125 24.23 -14.57 7.90
CA THR A 125 24.77 -14.67 9.26
C THR A 125 23.65 -14.86 10.28
N ARG A 126 23.93 -15.57 11.39
CA ARG A 126 22.94 -15.85 12.45
C ARG A 126 22.24 -14.60 12.99
N GLY A 127 22.98 -13.48 13.14
CA GLY A 127 22.40 -12.20 13.57
C GLY A 127 21.42 -11.61 12.56
N ARG A 128 21.69 -11.77 11.25
CA ARG A 128 20.76 -11.35 10.20
C ARG A 128 19.52 -12.25 10.15
N ASP A 129 19.69 -13.56 10.29
CA ASP A 129 18.59 -14.52 10.30
C ASP A 129 17.65 -14.29 11.49
N ALA A 130 18.18 -13.94 12.66
CA ALA A 130 17.37 -13.56 13.83
C ALA A 130 16.49 -12.33 13.53
N GLN A 131 17.06 -11.29 12.91
CA GLN A 131 16.30 -10.10 12.50
C GLN A 131 15.23 -10.42 11.45
N VAL A 132 15.54 -11.28 10.47
CA VAL A 132 14.57 -11.72 9.45
C VAL A 132 13.44 -12.52 10.09
N THR A 133 13.75 -13.36 11.07
CA THR A 133 12.76 -14.15 11.82
C THR A 133 11.79 -13.25 12.59
N GLU A 134 12.30 -12.22 13.29
CA GLU A 134 11.43 -11.25 13.98
C GLU A 134 10.56 -10.45 13.00
N LYS A 135 11.11 -10.06 11.84
CA LYS A 135 10.33 -9.43 10.76
C LYS A 135 9.25 -10.37 10.22
N LEU A 136 9.52 -11.65 10.05
CA LEU A 136 8.54 -12.64 9.61
C LEU A 136 7.42 -12.85 10.64
N LYS A 137 7.74 -12.86 11.95
CA LYS A 137 6.73 -12.89 13.02
C LYS A 137 5.84 -11.66 12.97
N LYS A 138 6.43 -10.48 12.81
CA LYS A 138 5.68 -9.23 12.66
C LYS A 138 4.79 -9.25 11.41
N LEU A 139 5.33 -9.65 10.26
CA LEU A 139 4.58 -9.78 9.01
C LEU A 139 3.42 -10.76 9.14
N ARG A 140 3.62 -11.91 9.78
CA ARG A 140 2.55 -12.87 10.06
C ARG A 140 1.43 -12.25 10.89
N LYS A 141 1.78 -11.47 11.92
CA LYS A 141 0.80 -10.77 12.76
C LYS A 141 0.01 -9.74 11.94
N GLU A 142 0.69 -8.92 11.14
CA GLU A 142 0.06 -7.90 10.29
C GLU A 142 -0.87 -8.54 9.23
N LEU A 143 -0.47 -9.68 8.65
CA LEU A 143 -1.33 -10.44 7.72
C LEU A 143 -2.55 -11.05 8.41
N GLU A 144 -2.42 -11.51 9.66
CA GLU A 144 -3.58 -12.02 10.42
C GLU A 144 -4.55 -10.90 10.79
N GLU A 145 -4.05 -9.71 11.15
CA GLU A 145 -4.87 -8.51 11.37
C GLU A 145 -5.61 -8.11 10.08
N ALA A 146 -4.93 -8.12 8.93
CA ALA A 146 -5.56 -7.87 7.63
C ALA A 146 -6.61 -8.93 7.27
N ARG A 147 -6.35 -10.21 7.55
CA ARG A 147 -7.30 -11.32 7.36
C ARG A 147 -8.56 -11.14 8.22
N LEU A 148 -8.39 -10.69 9.46
CA LEU A 148 -9.50 -10.40 10.35
C LEU A 148 -10.38 -9.26 9.81
N LEU A 149 -9.77 -8.17 9.37
CA LEU A 149 -10.50 -7.06 8.74
C LEU A 149 -11.27 -7.51 7.50
N MET A 150 -10.65 -8.31 6.62
CA MET A 150 -11.31 -8.87 5.45
C MET A 150 -12.50 -9.77 5.83
N THR A 151 -12.36 -10.55 6.91
CA THR A 151 -13.46 -11.39 7.44
C THR A 151 -14.62 -10.53 7.95
N GLN A 152 -14.34 -9.41 8.61
CA GLN A 152 -15.36 -8.46 9.06
C GLN A 152 -16.07 -7.79 7.87
N VAL A 153 -15.34 -7.39 6.83
CA VAL A 153 -15.92 -6.86 5.60
C VAL A 153 -16.80 -7.90 4.92
N LYS A 154 -16.32 -9.14 4.75
CA LYS A 154 -17.13 -10.24 4.21
C LYS A 154 -18.42 -10.44 5.00
N ARG A 155 -18.34 -10.43 6.34
CA ARG A 155 -19.53 -10.54 7.21
C ARG A 155 -20.49 -9.38 7.00
N ARG A 156 -20.00 -8.15 6.88
CA ARG A 156 -20.82 -6.96 6.59
C ARG A 156 -21.54 -7.11 5.25
N GLU A 157 -20.83 -7.48 4.19
CA GLU A 157 -21.44 -7.63 2.86
C GLU A 157 -22.45 -8.77 2.80
N VAL A 158 -22.20 -9.88 3.49
CA VAL A 158 -23.17 -10.97 3.63
C VAL A 158 -24.42 -10.49 4.36
N CYS A 159 -24.27 -9.79 5.49
CA CYS A 159 -25.42 -9.24 6.22
C CYS A 159 -26.21 -8.22 5.38
N PHE A 160 -25.53 -7.38 4.59
CA PHE A 160 -26.21 -6.46 3.68
C PHE A 160 -26.94 -7.16 2.55
N ARG A 161 -26.33 -8.20 1.95
CA ARG A 161 -27.01 -9.03 0.95
C ARG A 161 -28.25 -9.69 1.54
N ASP A 162 -28.14 -10.26 2.74
CA ASP A 162 -29.24 -10.94 3.41
C ASP A 162 -30.34 -9.94 3.81
N GLN A 163 -29.97 -8.73 4.27
CA GLN A 163 -30.91 -7.65 4.53
C GLN A 163 -31.66 -7.23 3.25
N LEU A 164 -30.96 -7.03 2.14
CA LEU A 164 -31.58 -6.70 0.86
C LEU A 164 -32.49 -7.82 0.34
N ALA A 165 -32.11 -9.08 0.55
CA ALA A 165 -32.95 -10.23 0.20
C ALA A 165 -34.26 -10.25 1.02
N LEU A 166 -34.17 -9.95 2.32
CA LEU A 166 -35.34 -9.80 3.18
C LEU A 166 -36.21 -8.61 2.78
N ASP A 167 -35.60 -7.45 2.49
CA ASP A 167 -36.33 -6.26 2.05
C ASP A 167 -37.07 -6.51 0.74
N LYS A 168 -36.44 -7.21 -0.22
CA LYS A 168 -37.08 -7.67 -1.45
C LYS A 168 -38.25 -8.60 -1.14
N GLN A 169 -38.05 -9.61 -0.29
CA GLN A 169 -39.10 -10.56 0.07
C GLN A 169 -40.30 -9.85 0.73
N ILE A 170 -40.05 -8.91 1.63
CA ILE A 170 -41.08 -8.09 2.28
C ILE A 170 -41.83 -7.27 1.23
N PHE A 171 -41.12 -6.66 0.27
CA PHE A 171 -41.73 -5.89 -0.80
C PHE A 171 -42.64 -6.76 -1.69
N ASP A 172 -42.16 -7.92 -2.12
CA ASP A 172 -42.92 -8.85 -2.96
C ASP A 172 -44.17 -9.35 -2.22
N GLN A 173 -44.04 -9.72 -0.94
CA GLN A 173 -45.16 -10.14 -0.10
C GLN A 173 -46.19 -9.03 0.13
N ARG A 174 -45.74 -7.80 0.39
CA ARG A 174 -46.62 -6.63 0.54
C ARG A 174 -47.36 -6.32 -0.76
N THR A 175 -46.70 -6.45 -1.89
CA THR A 175 -47.31 -6.22 -3.21
C THR A 175 -48.39 -7.26 -3.49
N ALA A 176 -48.08 -8.55 -3.30
CA ALA A 176 -49.04 -9.63 -3.43
C ALA A 176 -50.24 -9.49 -2.46
N PHE A 177 -49.97 -9.11 -1.20
CA PHE A 177 -51.02 -8.86 -0.21
C PHE A 177 -51.94 -7.71 -0.63
N LYS A 178 -51.39 -6.58 -1.08
CA LYS A 178 -52.18 -5.44 -1.61
C LYS A 178 -53.03 -5.85 -2.80
N GLU A 179 -52.53 -6.69 -3.70
CA GLU A 179 -53.31 -7.21 -4.83
C GLU A 179 -54.50 -8.06 -4.38
N ILE A 180 -54.28 -9.00 -3.45
CA ILE A 180 -55.34 -9.86 -2.92
C ILE A 180 -56.38 -9.02 -2.16
N LYS A 181 -55.93 -8.06 -1.34
CA LYS A 181 -56.80 -7.13 -0.61
C LYS A 181 -57.69 -6.31 -1.56
N ARG A 182 -57.12 -5.81 -2.66
CA ARG A 182 -57.89 -5.11 -3.72
C ARG A 182 -58.92 -6.04 -4.37
N LYS A 183 -58.55 -7.28 -4.69
CA LYS A 183 -59.48 -8.27 -5.27
C LYS A 183 -60.65 -8.60 -4.34
N LEU A 184 -60.40 -8.67 -3.03
CA LEU A 184 -61.41 -9.02 -2.02
C LEU A 184 -62.17 -7.80 -1.44
N SER A 185 -61.87 -6.57 -1.87
CA SER A 185 -62.51 -5.33 -1.40
C SER A 185 -62.50 -5.14 0.13
N ILE A 186 -61.48 -5.68 0.82
CA ILE A 186 -61.35 -5.59 2.28
C ILE A 186 -60.78 -4.21 2.65
N LYS A 187 -61.56 -3.41 3.39
CA LYS A 187 -61.21 -2.04 3.83
C LYS A 187 -60.80 -1.98 5.31
N THR A 188 -59.82 -2.79 5.71
CA THR A 188 -59.22 -2.72 7.06
C THR A 188 -58.05 -1.72 7.06
N ASP A 189 -57.87 -1.00 8.16
CA ASP A 189 -56.78 -0.03 8.36
C ASP A 189 -55.47 -0.77 8.69
N ASP A 190 -54.65 -1.06 7.66
CA ASP A 190 -53.44 -1.90 7.76
C ASP A 190 -52.15 -1.09 7.55
N GLU A 191 -52.19 0.24 7.73
CA GLU A 191 -51.04 1.11 7.51
C GLU A 191 -49.82 0.72 8.37
N ASP A 192 -50.06 0.23 9.59
CA ASP A 192 -49.01 -0.27 10.50
C ASP A 192 -48.35 -1.58 10.06
N LEU A 193 -49.01 -2.37 9.20
CA LEU A 193 -48.45 -3.63 8.66
C LEU A 193 -47.63 -3.39 7.39
N LEU A 194 -47.91 -2.29 6.69
CA LEU A 194 -47.29 -1.94 5.41
C LEU A 194 -46.06 -1.04 5.55
N ILE A 195 -45.88 -0.34 6.68
CA ILE A 195 -44.80 0.63 6.86
C ILE A 195 -44.02 0.33 8.16
N ASN A 196 -42.87 -0.34 8.03
CA ASN A 196 -41.95 -0.58 9.16
C ASN A 196 -40.97 0.59 9.41
N GLN A 197 -41.19 1.77 8.81
CA GLN A 197 -40.35 2.93 9.10
C GLN A 197 -40.81 3.59 10.40
N LYS A 198 -40.27 3.15 11.53
CA LYS A 198 -40.27 3.99 12.72
C LYS A 198 -39.39 5.21 12.41
N PRO A 199 -39.92 6.44 12.43
CA PRO A 199 -39.11 7.64 12.19
C PRO A 199 -37.98 7.68 13.20
N ALA A 200 -36.74 7.85 12.71
CA ALA A 200 -35.56 7.94 13.57
C ALA A 200 -35.81 9.02 14.64
N PRO A 201 -35.64 8.72 15.94
CA PRO A 201 -35.86 9.70 16.99
C PRO A 201 -34.92 10.88 16.75
N LYS A 202 -35.49 12.07 16.54
CA LYS A 202 -34.71 13.30 16.36
C LYS A 202 -33.76 13.44 17.56
N PRO A 203 -32.47 13.74 17.33
CA PRO A 203 -31.54 13.96 18.43
C PRO A 203 -32.07 15.10 19.30
N LYS A 204 -32.32 14.82 20.59
CA LYS A 204 -32.76 15.85 21.54
C LYS A 204 -31.66 16.93 21.61
N PRO A 205 -32.00 18.22 21.51
CA PRO A 205 -31.02 19.28 21.73
C PRO A 205 -30.46 19.13 23.15
N LYS A 206 -29.14 19.06 23.27
CA LYS A 206 -28.47 19.12 24.58
C LYS A 206 -28.76 20.50 25.15
N VAL A 207 -29.58 20.55 26.21
CA VAL A 207 -29.71 21.73 27.04
C VAL A 207 -28.42 21.82 27.86
N ASP A 208 -27.63 22.87 27.61
CA ASP A 208 -26.40 23.14 28.36
C ASP A 208 -26.73 23.35 29.84
N GLY A 209 -26.12 22.52 30.69
CA GLY A 209 -26.26 22.52 32.14
C GLY A 209 -25.57 23.69 32.84
N HIS A 210 -25.85 24.93 32.44
CA HIS A 210 -25.32 26.15 33.07
C HIS A 210 -26.43 27.09 33.57
N GLN A 211 -27.53 26.54 34.10
CA GLN A 211 -28.50 27.28 34.93
C GLN A 211 -28.90 26.50 36.19
N ALA A 212 -27.95 25.76 36.78
CA ALA A 212 -28.13 25.23 38.12
C ALA A 212 -27.64 26.27 39.15
N GLY A 213 -28.54 27.15 39.59
CA GLY A 213 -28.36 27.89 40.84
C GLY A 213 -28.23 26.93 42.03
N PRO A 214 -27.56 27.33 43.13
CA PRO A 214 -27.23 26.43 44.23
C PRO A 214 -28.52 25.92 44.90
N ARG A 215 -28.73 24.60 44.85
CA ARG A 215 -29.80 23.93 45.61
C ARG A 215 -29.42 23.96 47.09
N GLY A 216 -30.24 24.68 47.85
CA GLY A 216 -30.21 24.69 49.32
C GLY A 216 -30.46 23.31 49.94
N ILE A 217 -30.12 23.25 51.22
CA ILE A 217 -30.05 22.07 52.09
C ILE A 217 -31.40 21.32 52.15
N PRO A 218 -31.42 19.96 52.12
CA PRO A 218 -32.65 19.18 52.14
C PRO A 218 -33.37 19.25 53.50
N GLY A 219 -34.67 19.56 53.52
CA GLY A 219 -35.49 19.42 54.75
C GLY A 219 -36.59 20.45 55.00
N MET A 220 -36.86 21.39 54.09
CA MET A 220 -37.96 22.35 54.25
C MET A 220 -38.73 22.44 52.93
N GLY A 221 -40.00 22.03 52.93
CA GLY A 221 -40.86 22.12 51.74
C GLY A 221 -41.01 23.57 51.25
N PRO A 222 -41.19 23.81 49.94
CA PRO A 222 -41.27 25.17 49.42
C PRO A 222 -42.55 25.85 49.93
N LYS A 223 -42.37 26.87 50.77
CA LYS A 223 -43.43 27.84 51.06
C LYS A 223 -43.69 28.65 49.79
N ALA A 224 -44.96 28.74 49.41
CA ALA A 224 -45.45 29.54 48.29
C ALA A 224 -44.88 30.97 48.36
N GLN A 225 -44.22 31.41 47.28
CA GLN A 225 -43.88 32.82 47.10
C GLN A 225 -45.17 33.58 46.78
N LEU A 226 -45.57 34.45 47.70
CA LEU A 226 -46.68 35.39 47.51
C LEU A 226 -46.33 36.36 46.37
N THR A 227 -47.12 36.31 45.30
CA THR A 227 -47.18 37.32 44.25
C THR A 227 -48.13 38.43 44.69
N ARG A 228 -47.76 39.70 44.49
CA ARG A 228 -48.73 40.81 44.49
C ARG A 228 -49.58 40.74 43.21
N PRO A 229 -50.83 41.22 43.22
CA PRO A 229 -51.81 40.95 42.17
C PRO A 229 -51.58 41.71 40.84
N ASP A 230 -50.38 42.23 40.57
CA ASP A 230 -50.05 42.98 39.34
C ASP A 230 -48.71 42.58 38.67
N GLY A 231 -48.19 41.37 38.96
CA GLY A 231 -47.37 40.61 37.99
C GLY A 231 -46.04 41.18 37.46
N ARG A 232 -45.31 42.07 38.14
CA ARG A 232 -43.95 42.50 37.72
C ARG A 232 -42.86 42.09 38.71
N ILE A 233 -41.78 41.49 38.19
CA ILE A 233 -40.58 41.06 38.92
C ILE A 233 -39.54 42.20 38.85
N TRP A 234 -38.79 42.41 39.95
CA TRP A 234 -37.75 43.44 40.06
C TRP A 234 -36.74 43.42 38.90
N ASP A 235 -36.53 44.58 38.27
CA ASP A 235 -35.35 44.87 37.43
C ASP A 235 -34.13 45.00 38.34
N SER A 236 -33.10 44.17 38.17
CA SER A 236 -31.79 44.38 38.83
C SER A 236 -30.63 43.75 38.03
N ASP A 237 -29.67 44.61 37.72
CA ASP A 237 -28.34 44.43 37.10
C ASP A 237 -28.24 44.14 35.60
N LEU A 238 -28.40 45.21 34.81
CA LEU A 238 -27.87 45.31 33.45
C LEU A 238 -26.34 45.45 33.50
N VAL A 239 -25.61 44.33 33.35
CA VAL A 239 -24.15 44.34 33.11
C VAL A 239 -23.91 44.75 31.66
N TYR A 240 -23.09 45.78 31.42
CA TYR A 240 -22.81 46.27 30.08
C TYR A 240 -22.10 45.18 29.26
N LEU A 241 -22.62 44.89 28.06
CA LEU A 241 -22.10 43.83 27.18
C LEU A 241 -20.61 44.03 26.86
N GLU A 242 -20.19 45.29 26.74
CA GLU A 242 -18.84 45.69 26.41
C GLU A 242 -17.84 45.33 27.52
N GLU A 243 -18.22 45.49 28.79
CA GLU A 243 -17.39 45.08 29.93
C GLU A 243 -17.25 43.55 29.98
N GLN A 244 -18.33 42.83 29.63
CA GLN A 244 -18.32 41.37 29.59
C GLN A 244 -17.48 40.83 28.42
N GLN A 245 -17.44 41.54 27.30
CA GLN A 245 -16.58 41.22 26.16
C GLN A 245 -15.12 41.54 26.46
N ALA A 246 -14.82 42.71 27.05
CA ALA A 246 -13.46 43.10 27.44
C ALA A 246 -12.86 42.13 28.46
N LYS A 247 -13.65 41.69 29.45
CA LYS A 247 -13.19 40.70 30.43
C LYS A 247 -12.93 39.32 29.82
N ARG A 248 -13.64 38.96 28.74
CA ARG A 248 -13.36 37.73 27.98
C ARG A 248 -12.09 37.86 27.15
N THR A 249 -11.86 38.99 26.49
CA THR A 249 -10.64 39.21 25.70
C THR A 249 -9.41 39.24 26.61
N GLU A 250 -9.48 39.94 27.74
CA GLU A 250 -8.40 39.97 28.73
C GLU A 250 -8.07 38.57 29.27
N ALA A 251 -9.09 37.73 29.52
CA ALA A 251 -8.88 36.35 29.92
C ALA A 251 -8.24 35.48 28.83
N ILE A 252 -8.54 35.74 27.55
CA ILE A 252 -7.91 35.05 26.42
C ILE A 252 -6.46 35.48 26.28
N ASP A 253 -6.17 36.78 26.37
CA ASP A 253 -4.82 37.33 26.24
C ASP A 253 -3.92 36.84 27.38
N ALA A 254 -4.42 36.86 28.62
CA ALA A 254 -3.71 36.30 29.77
C ALA A 254 -3.42 34.80 29.60
N PHE A 255 -4.36 34.04 29.03
CA PHE A 255 -4.15 32.62 28.73
C PHE A 255 -3.09 32.41 27.64
N ILE A 256 -3.07 33.24 26.60
CA ILE A 256 -2.07 33.19 25.53
C ILE A 256 -0.68 33.51 26.10
N GLU A 257 -0.55 34.58 26.89
CA GLU A 257 0.72 34.97 27.52
C GLU A 257 1.26 33.89 28.46
N GLU A 258 0.40 33.30 29.29
CA GLU A 258 0.79 32.21 30.18
C GLU A 258 1.29 30.99 29.39
N ASN A 259 0.64 30.65 28.28
CA ASN A 259 1.09 29.56 27.41
C ASN A 259 2.37 29.90 26.65
N LEU A 260 2.54 31.15 26.20
CA LEU A 260 3.76 31.61 25.55
C LEU A 260 4.96 31.49 26.50
N ILE A 261 4.80 31.92 27.76
CA ILE A 261 5.85 31.81 28.79
C ILE A 261 6.13 30.33 29.11
N LYS A 262 5.11 29.48 29.19
CA LYS A 262 5.30 28.02 29.34
C LYS A 262 6.08 27.43 28.17
N HIS A 263 5.76 27.83 26.94
CA HIS A 263 6.44 27.35 25.73
C HIS A 263 7.87 27.88 25.61
N GLN A 264 8.13 29.13 26.00
CA GLN A 264 9.48 29.67 26.10
C GLN A 264 10.31 28.90 27.12
N LYS A 265 9.78 28.66 28.33
CA LYS A 265 10.44 27.82 29.36
C LYS A 265 10.67 26.39 28.87
N TRP A 266 9.72 25.83 28.12
CA TRP A 266 9.85 24.50 27.53
C TRP A 266 10.94 24.44 26.44
N ASN A 267 11.11 25.53 25.69
CA ASN A 267 12.11 25.65 24.63
C ASN A 267 13.51 26.06 25.13
N VAL A 268 13.67 26.43 26.42
CA VAL A 268 15.01 26.71 26.97
C VAL A 268 15.87 25.45 26.87
N GLY A 269 17.00 25.56 26.16
CA GLY A 269 17.94 24.46 25.91
C GLY A 269 17.67 23.65 24.64
N TRP A 270 16.60 23.96 23.90
CA TRP A 270 16.30 23.34 22.60
C TRP A 270 16.66 24.31 21.47
N VAL A 271 17.55 23.88 20.58
CA VAL A 271 17.88 24.62 19.34
C VAL A 271 17.05 24.03 18.21
N ASP A 272 16.10 24.81 17.70
CA ASP A 272 15.23 24.39 16.61
C ASP A 272 15.99 24.37 15.27
N GLN A 273 16.30 23.17 14.77
CA GLN A 273 16.94 22.98 13.46
C GLN A 273 15.95 22.99 12.29
N THR A 274 14.64 23.07 12.56
CA THR A 274 13.60 23.07 11.53
C THR A 274 13.37 24.46 10.92
N TRP A 275 14.02 25.50 11.47
CA TRP A 275 13.93 26.87 10.99
C TRP A 275 14.83 27.19 9.79
N ARG A 276 15.38 26.17 9.11
CA ARG A 276 15.93 26.33 7.76
C ARG A 276 14.79 26.05 6.76
N PRO A 277 14.19 27.08 6.14
CA PRO A 277 13.12 26.87 5.17
C PRO A 277 13.70 26.17 3.94
N ILE A 278 13.20 24.96 3.64
CA ILE A 278 13.24 24.27 2.33
C ILE A 278 14.50 24.57 1.49
N THR A 279 15.68 24.37 2.08
CA THR A 279 16.90 24.14 1.31
C THR A 279 17.23 22.67 1.52
N PRO A 280 17.38 21.86 0.46
CA PRO A 280 17.80 20.47 0.61
C PRO A 280 19.03 20.43 1.53
N PRO A 281 19.16 19.43 2.42
CA PRO A 281 20.40 19.25 3.16
C PRO A 281 21.54 19.27 2.15
N LEU A 282 22.60 20.05 2.40
CA LEU A 282 23.82 19.97 1.59
C LEU A 282 24.14 18.48 1.44
N ASP A 283 24.17 17.99 0.20
CA ASP A 283 24.34 16.59 -0.14
C ASP A 283 25.31 15.95 0.85
N GLN A 284 24.83 14.97 1.63
CA GLN A 284 25.71 14.19 2.48
C GLN A 284 26.89 13.76 1.61
N ALA A 285 28.10 14.18 1.97
CA ALA A 285 29.30 14.02 1.16
C ALA A 285 29.29 12.63 0.54
N ALA A 286 29.00 12.59 -0.76
CA ALA A 286 28.60 11.37 -1.42
C ALA A 286 29.62 10.28 -1.13
N SER A 287 29.13 9.14 -0.65
CA SER A 287 29.93 8.01 -0.22
C SER A 287 30.99 7.69 -1.28
N ARG A 288 32.25 8.04 -0.95
CA ARG A 288 33.46 7.86 -1.77
C ARG A 288 33.20 7.73 -3.27
N GLN A 289 32.84 8.84 -3.92
CA GLN A 289 32.75 8.86 -5.38
C GLN A 289 34.16 8.65 -5.98
N ASN A 290 34.35 7.55 -6.71
CA ASN A 290 35.57 7.25 -7.48
C ASN A 290 35.76 8.14 -8.71
N PHE A 291 34.98 9.21 -8.84
CA PHE A 291 35.05 10.19 -9.90
C PHE A 291 35.73 11.44 -9.37
N ARG A 292 36.79 11.90 -10.05
CA ARG A 292 37.54 13.10 -9.65
C ARG A 292 37.14 14.27 -10.55
N PRO A 293 36.81 15.44 -9.98
CA PRO A 293 36.63 16.66 -10.78
C PRO A 293 37.99 17.09 -11.35
N VAL A 294 37.99 17.55 -12.60
CA VAL A 294 39.18 18.12 -13.25
C VAL A 294 38.99 19.63 -13.33
N PHE A 295 39.89 20.38 -12.68
CA PHE A 295 39.94 21.82 -12.81
C PHE A 295 40.54 22.18 -14.17
N THR A 296 39.73 22.70 -15.10
CA THR A 296 40.20 23.14 -16.42
C THR A 296 40.66 24.60 -16.42
N ASN A 297 40.42 25.35 -15.34
CA ASN A 297 40.69 26.79 -15.25
C ASN A 297 42.06 27.13 -14.64
N SER A 298 42.86 26.14 -14.26
CA SER A 298 44.26 26.39 -13.92
C SER A 298 45.09 26.28 -15.20
N GLN A 299 45.57 27.40 -15.70
CA GLN A 299 46.67 27.44 -16.67
C GLN A 299 47.81 26.58 -16.08
N LEU A 300 48.01 25.39 -16.61
CA LEU A 300 49.22 24.63 -16.30
C LEU A 300 50.38 25.47 -16.81
N ILE A 301 51.35 25.75 -15.94
CA ILE A 301 52.65 26.28 -16.35
C ILE A 301 53.20 25.27 -17.35
N THR A 302 53.28 25.67 -18.61
CA THR A 302 53.91 24.85 -19.65
C THR A 302 55.33 24.52 -19.16
N PRO A 303 55.69 23.24 -19.01
CA PRO A 303 57.10 22.90 -18.81
C PRO A 303 57.89 23.35 -20.05
N PRO A 304 59.16 23.77 -19.90
CA PRO A 304 59.96 24.26 -21.00
C PRO A 304 60.13 23.15 -22.05
N SER A 305 60.11 23.53 -23.33
CA SER A 305 60.42 22.65 -24.46
C SER A 305 61.75 21.95 -24.19
N SER A 306 61.72 20.63 -24.04
CA SER A 306 62.94 19.83 -24.05
C SER A 306 63.19 19.39 -25.48
N ASP A 307 64.22 20.01 -26.07
CA ASP A 307 64.87 19.53 -27.28
C ASP A 307 65.37 18.10 -27.08
N SER A 308 65.16 17.27 -28.09
CA SER A 308 65.91 16.03 -28.31
C SER A 308 66.00 15.78 -29.81
N SER A 309 67.11 16.27 -30.38
CA SER A 309 67.89 15.76 -31.51
C SER A 309 67.20 14.97 -32.64
N GLU A 310 67.16 15.61 -33.81
CA GLU A 310 67.42 15.13 -35.19
C GLU A 310 67.01 13.70 -35.61
N GLN A 311 66.07 13.59 -36.58
CA GLN A 311 66.44 13.27 -37.98
C GLN A 311 65.26 13.43 -38.96
N LEU A 312 65.50 14.28 -39.97
CA LEU A 312 65.03 14.27 -41.37
C LEU A 312 63.54 14.02 -41.70
N GLY A 313 62.90 15.01 -42.34
CA GLY A 313 61.69 14.78 -43.13
C GLY A 313 60.85 16.02 -43.39
N ASP A 314 61.37 16.89 -44.26
CA ASP A 314 60.72 17.97 -45.00
C ASP A 314 59.19 17.82 -45.23
N THR A 315 58.38 18.81 -44.79
CA THR A 315 57.15 19.25 -45.49
C THR A 315 56.59 20.57 -44.91
N MET A 316 56.78 21.63 -45.68
CA MET A 316 55.89 22.78 -45.99
C MET A 316 54.97 23.41 -44.93
N ASP A 317 55.31 24.67 -44.66
CA ASP A 317 54.50 25.86 -44.40
C ASP A 317 53.02 25.81 -44.85
N ILE A 318 52.09 26.16 -43.93
CA ILE A 318 50.83 26.85 -44.24
C ILE A 318 50.49 27.85 -43.11
N ASP A 319 50.60 29.13 -43.46
CA ASP A 319 50.04 30.32 -42.80
C ASP A 319 48.54 30.19 -42.47
N GLN A 320 48.11 30.66 -41.28
CA GLN A 320 46.99 31.63 -41.11
C GLN A 320 46.66 31.94 -39.62
N PRO A 321 45.98 33.08 -39.32
CA PRO A 321 46.61 34.18 -38.62
C PRO A 321 46.18 34.32 -37.15
N ALA A 322 46.99 35.09 -36.44
CA ALA A 322 46.79 35.52 -35.06
C ALA A 322 45.49 36.31 -34.86
N GLU A 323 44.58 35.76 -34.03
CA GLU A 323 43.60 36.58 -33.31
C GLU A 323 44.18 37.05 -31.97
N LYS A 324 44.00 38.35 -31.74
CA LYS A 324 44.58 39.17 -30.68
C LYS A 324 44.13 38.68 -29.31
N ARG A 325 45.09 38.30 -28.46
CA ARG A 325 44.85 38.15 -27.01
C ARG A 325 44.78 39.54 -26.38
N GLU A 326 43.60 39.94 -25.95
CA GLU A 326 43.40 41.09 -25.05
C GLU A 326 44.17 40.84 -23.72
N PRO A 327 44.81 41.87 -23.15
CA PRO A 327 45.69 41.71 -22.00
C PRO A 327 44.90 41.39 -20.72
N HIS A 328 45.48 40.47 -19.95
CA HIS A 328 45.05 40.01 -18.64
C HIS A 328 44.55 41.14 -17.72
N ARG A 329 43.28 41.08 -17.31
CA ARG A 329 42.85 41.68 -16.05
C ARG A 329 43.26 40.74 -14.91
N ASN A 330 44.10 41.27 -14.02
CA ASN A 330 44.60 40.61 -12.82
C ASN A 330 43.47 39.95 -12.01
N ALA A 331 43.72 38.74 -11.53
CA ALA A 331 42.78 37.97 -10.72
C ALA A 331 42.43 38.72 -9.42
N ILE A 332 41.14 39.05 -9.25
CA ILE A 332 40.61 39.47 -7.95
C ILE A 332 40.35 38.20 -7.13
N ILE A 333 41.14 38.00 -6.07
CA ILE A 333 40.85 36.98 -5.06
C ILE A 333 39.59 37.43 -4.31
N ARG A 334 38.48 36.71 -4.48
CA ARG A 334 37.24 36.94 -3.72
C ARG A 334 37.24 36.03 -2.49
N HIS A 335 37.28 36.63 -1.30
CA HIS A 335 36.87 35.96 -0.06
C HIS A 335 35.37 36.22 0.16
N GLY A 336 34.52 35.34 -0.39
CA GLY A 336 33.06 35.39 -0.19
C GLY A 336 32.33 34.36 -1.05
N THR A 337 31.30 33.73 -0.48
CA THR A 337 30.42 32.78 -1.17
C THR A 337 29.79 33.45 -2.41
N PRO A 338 29.74 32.78 -3.59
CA PRO A 338 29.18 33.38 -4.80
C PRO A 338 27.70 33.75 -4.61
N PRO A 339 27.19 34.83 -5.24
CA PRO A 339 25.76 35.15 -5.27
C PRO A 339 24.94 34.03 -5.94
N ASP A 340 23.72 33.80 -5.45
CA ASP A 340 22.86 32.65 -5.78
C ASP A 340 22.43 32.54 -7.25
N ASP A 341 22.63 33.57 -8.08
CA ASP A 341 22.16 33.62 -9.48
C ASP A 341 23.21 33.25 -10.53
N VAL A 342 24.34 32.64 -10.14
CA VAL A 342 25.25 32.02 -11.12
C VAL A 342 24.85 30.56 -11.29
N LEU A 343 24.26 30.21 -12.44
CA LEU A 343 23.98 28.83 -12.81
C LEU A 343 25.25 27.98 -12.60
N TYR A 344 25.18 27.04 -11.66
CA TYR A 344 26.28 26.14 -11.35
C TYR A 344 26.53 25.25 -12.59
N GLU A 345 27.54 25.56 -13.39
CA GLU A 345 27.97 24.64 -14.45
C GLU A 345 28.53 23.37 -13.79
N ASP A 346 27.86 22.24 -14.00
CA ASP A 346 28.27 20.95 -13.44
C ASP A 346 29.65 20.58 -13.98
N GLN A 347 30.65 20.54 -13.09
CA GLN A 347 32.03 20.31 -13.49
C GLN A 347 32.20 18.90 -14.07
N PRO A 348 32.93 18.74 -15.19
CA PRO A 348 33.17 17.44 -15.76
C PRO A 348 34.04 16.59 -14.82
N ARG A 349 33.56 15.38 -14.54
CA ARG A 349 34.16 14.42 -13.62
C ARG A 349 34.57 13.17 -14.37
N PHE A 350 35.74 12.63 -14.03
CA PHE A 350 36.31 11.49 -14.73
C PHE A 350 36.70 10.37 -13.76
N ARG A 351 36.59 9.12 -14.20
CA ARG A 351 37.07 7.94 -13.48
C ARG A 351 37.94 7.10 -14.40
N ARG A 352 39.20 6.88 -13.99
CA ARG A 352 40.12 5.99 -14.69
C ARG A 352 39.99 4.55 -14.17
N ARG A 353 39.86 3.60 -15.08
CA ARG A 353 39.87 2.15 -14.82
C ARG A 353 40.98 1.49 -15.63
N MET A 354 41.63 0.49 -15.05
CA MET A 354 42.66 -0.30 -15.74
C MET A 354 42.09 -1.70 -15.99
N GLY A 355 42.00 -2.11 -17.25
CA GLY A 355 41.62 -3.46 -17.67
C GLY A 355 42.81 -4.43 -17.71
N ARG A 356 42.55 -5.71 -17.99
CA ARG A 356 43.61 -6.71 -18.20
C ARG A 356 44.45 -6.34 -19.43
N GLY A 357 45.77 -6.51 -19.35
CA GLY A 357 46.70 -6.13 -20.41
C GLY A 357 47.04 -4.63 -20.47
N GLY A 358 46.83 -3.88 -19.37
CA GLY A 358 47.24 -2.48 -19.27
C GLY A 358 46.35 -1.47 -20.00
N ARG A 359 45.24 -1.92 -20.62
CA ARG A 359 44.30 -1.01 -21.30
C ARG A 359 43.63 -0.09 -20.28
N VAL A 360 43.71 1.21 -20.56
CA VAL A 360 43.10 2.26 -19.72
C VAL A 360 41.72 2.61 -20.27
N MET A 361 40.70 2.59 -19.43
CA MET A 361 39.35 3.10 -19.75
C MET A 361 39.06 4.33 -18.89
N ILE A 362 38.49 5.38 -19.47
CA ILE A 362 38.19 6.63 -18.77
C ILE A 362 36.69 6.90 -18.91
N ASP A 363 35.96 6.75 -17.82
CA ASP A 363 34.54 7.07 -17.73
C ASP A 363 34.38 8.58 -17.51
N ARG A 364 33.46 9.24 -18.23
CA ARG A 364 33.24 10.69 -18.19
C ARG A 364 31.82 10.99 -17.70
N ARG A 365 31.64 11.95 -16.80
CA ARG A 365 30.33 12.35 -16.23
C ARG A 365 30.24 13.87 -16.14
N GLY A 366 29.08 14.46 -16.47
CA GLY A 366 28.89 15.91 -16.44
C GLY A 366 29.38 16.66 -17.69
N LEU A 367 29.79 15.96 -18.75
CA LEU A 367 29.99 16.60 -20.06
C LEU A 367 28.61 16.80 -20.70
N LYS A 368 27.96 17.91 -20.39
CA LYS A 368 26.83 18.37 -21.21
C LYS A 368 27.40 18.81 -22.55
N ARG A 369 26.73 18.45 -23.65
CA ARG A 369 27.01 19.11 -24.95
C ARG A 369 26.89 20.61 -24.68
N LYS A 370 27.84 21.41 -25.16
CA LYS A 370 27.55 22.83 -25.37
C LYS A 370 26.45 22.85 -26.43
N ALA A 371 25.21 22.81 -25.98
CA ALA A 371 24.05 23.04 -26.83
C ALA A 371 24.06 24.53 -27.12
N ASP A 372 24.97 24.94 -28.01
CA ASP A 372 25.04 26.27 -28.61
C ASP A 372 26.11 26.25 -29.70
N HIS A 373 25.76 25.69 -30.85
CA HIS A 373 26.04 26.32 -32.13
C HIS A 373 24.94 25.90 -33.09
N ILE A 374 24.05 26.86 -33.37
CA ILE A 374 22.98 26.81 -34.36
C ILE A 374 23.64 26.64 -35.74
N GLY A 375 23.75 25.40 -36.21
CA GLY A 375 24.29 25.07 -37.53
C GLY A 375 24.28 23.56 -37.80
N PRO A 376 24.21 23.12 -39.07
CA PRO A 376 24.22 21.70 -39.41
C PRO A 376 25.57 21.07 -39.02
N ILE A 377 25.54 20.18 -38.03
CA ILE A 377 26.72 19.45 -37.57
C ILE A 377 27.01 18.34 -38.59
N ASP A 378 28.24 18.31 -39.10
CA ASP A 378 28.73 17.25 -40.00
C ASP A 378 28.46 15.86 -39.38
N GLU A 379 27.80 14.98 -40.14
CA GLU A 379 27.34 13.66 -39.68
C GLU A 379 28.47 12.83 -39.08
N ARG A 380 29.70 13.03 -39.57
CA ARG A 380 30.89 12.32 -39.07
C ARG A 380 31.27 12.75 -37.65
N VAL A 381 31.04 14.01 -37.29
CA VAL A 381 31.25 14.54 -35.94
C VAL A 381 30.13 14.09 -35.00
N ALA A 382 28.89 14.08 -35.47
CA ALA A 382 27.74 13.58 -34.70
C ALA A 382 27.86 12.09 -34.36
N HIS A 383 28.36 11.27 -35.29
CA HIS A 383 28.51 9.82 -35.09
C HIS A 383 29.57 9.46 -34.05
N ARG A 384 30.58 10.31 -33.84
CA ARG A 384 31.66 10.08 -32.87
C ARG A 384 31.17 10.06 -31.42
N PHE A 385 30.05 10.72 -31.13
CA PHE A 385 29.48 10.88 -29.79
C PHE A 385 28.13 10.16 -29.61
N LYS A 386 27.74 9.31 -30.58
CA LYS A 386 26.44 8.61 -30.62
C LYS A 386 26.23 7.64 -29.45
N TYR A 387 27.31 7.14 -28.85
CA TYR A 387 27.28 6.14 -27.78
C TYR A 387 27.82 6.66 -26.44
N ASP A 388 28.07 7.98 -26.33
CA ASP A 388 28.64 8.61 -25.13
C ASP A 388 27.58 8.95 -24.06
N GLY A 389 26.29 8.67 -24.32
CA GLY A 389 25.20 8.79 -23.35
C GLY A 389 24.92 7.45 -22.65
N ASP A 390 25.20 7.37 -21.36
CA ASP A 390 24.74 6.26 -20.53
C ASP A 390 23.22 6.42 -20.32
N SER A 391 22.42 5.58 -20.98
CA SER A 391 20.95 5.56 -20.97
C SER A 391 20.32 5.46 -19.58
N SER A 392 21.12 5.31 -18.51
CA SER A 392 20.68 5.20 -17.12
C SER A 392 20.59 6.54 -16.37
N GLY A 393 20.93 7.67 -17.00
CA GLY A 393 20.94 9.00 -16.36
C GLY A 393 19.82 9.96 -16.74
N ASP A 394 19.09 9.70 -17.82
CA ASP A 394 17.98 10.54 -18.29
C ASP A 394 16.64 9.95 -17.82
N GLU A 395 16.48 9.83 -16.49
CA GLU A 395 15.13 9.78 -15.92
C GLU A 395 14.49 11.15 -16.22
N GLU A 396 13.52 11.17 -17.14
CA GLU A 396 12.63 12.30 -17.29
C GLU A 396 11.98 12.59 -15.92
N VAL A 397 12.47 13.63 -15.24
CA VAL A 397 11.86 14.13 -14.01
C VAL A 397 10.53 14.75 -14.40
N TYR A 398 9.46 13.97 -14.32
CA TYR A 398 8.10 14.50 -14.43
C TYR A 398 7.83 15.36 -13.19
N PRO A 399 7.56 16.68 -13.34
CA PRO A 399 7.41 17.58 -12.21
C PRO A 399 6.18 17.29 -11.32
N VAL A 400 5.31 16.35 -11.72
CA VAL A 400 4.21 15.85 -10.90
C VAL A 400 4.17 14.33 -11.00
N ASP A 401 4.59 13.65 -9.93
CA ASP A 401 4.37 12.22 -9.76
C ASP A 401 2.91 11.97 -9.37
N TRP A 402 2.11 11.50 -10.32
CA TRP A 402 0.71 11.07 -10.11
C TRP A 402 0.52 9.93 -9.10
N THR A 403 1.60 9.29 -8.66
CA THR A 403 1.60 8.27 -7.61
C THR A 403 2.13 8.77 -6.27
N ASP A 404 2.41 10.08 -6.13
CA ASP A 404 2.84 10.64 -4.87
C ASP A 404 1.70 10.60 -3.81
N ASN A 405 1.97 9.88 -2.73
CA ASN A 405 1.03 9.64 -1.63
C ASN A 405 1.25 10.59 -0.43
N VAL A 406 2.10 11.61 -0.54
CA VAL A 406 2.42 12.55 0.55
C VAL A 406 1.16 13.20 1.13
N HIS A 407 0.23 13.62 0.29
CA HIS A 407 -1.03 14.24 0.75
C HIS A 407 -1.95 13.25 1.49
N ILE A 408 -1.95 11.99 1.06
CA ILE A 408 -2.71 10.92 1.71
C ILE A 408 -2.11 10.61 3.09
N ARG A 409 -0.78 10.54 3.19
CA ARG A 409 -0.09 10.34 4.47
C ARG A 409 -0.32 11.48 5.46
N TYR A 410 -0.33 12.72 4.98
CA TYR A 410 -0.60 13.89 5.81
C TYR A 410 -2.06 13.88 6.34
N ARG A 411 -3.02 13.51 5.49
CA ARG A 411 -4.44 13.41 5.87
C ARG A 411 -4.68 12.30 6.92
N ILE A 412 -4.02 11.15 6.75
CA ILE A 412 -4.03 10.05 7.74
C ILE A 412 -3.41 10.47 9.09
N MET A 413 -2.34 11.28 9.08
CA MET A 413 -1.77 11.80 10.33
C MET A 413 -2.74 12.71 11.07
N ILE A 414 -3.44 13.60 10.38
CA ILE A 414 -4.43 14.50 11.00
C ILE A 414 -5.58 13.70 11.63
N GLU A 415 -6.11 12.69 10.93
CA GLU A 415 -7.16 11.81 11.47
C GLU A 415 -6.67 11.04 12.71
N LYS A 416 -5.44 10.50 12.69
CA LYS A 416 -4.86 9.83 13.87
C LYS A 416 -4.61 10.78 15.04
N GLN A 417 -4.31 12.05 14.78
CA GLN A 417 -4.16 13.06 15.83
C GLN A 417 -5.51 13.39 16.47
N ALA A 418 -6.58 13.47 15.66
CA ALA A 418 -7.94 13.66 16.13
C ALA A 418 -8.42 12.47 16.98
N GLU A 419 -8.14 11.23 16.56
CA GLU A 419 -8.47 10.01 17.31
C GLU A 419 -7.76 9.94 18.67
N LYS A 420 -6.47 10.31 18.74
CA LYS A 420 -5.73 10.40 20.01
C LYS A 420 -6.34 11.43 20.96
N THR A 421 -6.81 12.55 20.41
CA THR A 421 -7.42 13.63 21.21
C THR A 421 -8.79 13.19 21.74
N GLN A 422 -9.59 12.47 20.94
CA GLN A 422 -10.86 11.88 21.35
C GLN A 422 -10.67 10.76 22.40
N GLN A 423 -9.65 9.90 22.25
CA GLN A 423 -9.32 8.89 23.27
C GLN A 423 -8.85 9.51 24.60
N ALA A 424 -8.09 10.61 24.55
CA ALA A 424 -7.68 11.33 25.76
C ALA A 424 -8.88 11.99 26.47
N GLN A 425 -9.82 12.56 25.72
CA GLN A 425 -11.08 13.10 26.26
C GLN A 425 -11.98 12.00 26.85
N ALA A 426 -12.10 10.84 26.19
CA ALA A 426 -12.86 9.70 26.71
C ALA A 426 -12.24 9.14 28.01
N ARG A 427 -10.91 9.07 28.09
CA ARG A 427 -10.21 8.66 29.33
C ARG A 427 -10.41 9.65 30.48
N ARG A 428 -10.41 10.97 30.19
CA ARG A 428 -10.73 11.99 31.20
C ARG A 428 -12.17 11.90 31.70
N ALA A 429 -13.13 11.68 30.81
CA ALA A 429 -14.53 11.49 31.20
C ALA A 429 -14.74 10.23 32.07
N ILE A 430 -14.04 9.14 31.77
CA ILE A 430 -14.08 7.91 32.60
C ILE A 430 -13.45 8.15 33.98
N ALA A 431 -12.37 8.93 34.06
CA ALA A 431 -11.73 9.28 35.32
C ALA A 431 -12.62 10.18 36.21
N GLU A 432 -13.35 11.14 35.62
CA GLU A 432 -14.33 11.97 36.34
C GLU A 432 -15.51 11.14 36.88
N VAL A 433 -16.02 10.17 36.10
CA VAL A 433 -17.08 9.26 36.56
C VAL A 433 -16.58 8.35 37.70
N ALA A 434 -15.32 7.94 37.67
CA ALA A 434 -14.70 7.16 38.74
C ALA A 434 -14.49 8.00 40.02
N GLN A 435 -14.03 9.25 39.90
CA GLN A 435 -13.91 10.17 41.04
C GLN A 435 -15.27 10.49 41.67
N ASN A 436 -16.32 10.69 40.86
CA ASN A 436 -17.68 10.93 41.37
C ASN A 436 -18.28 9.69 42.06
N ARG A 437 -17.91 8.47 41.66
CA ARG A 437 -18.27 7.23 42.38
C ARG A 437 -17.53 7.08 43.70
N SER A 438 -16.30 7.56 43.80
CA SER A 438 -15.51 7.54 45.06
C SER A 438 -15.97 8.58 46.08
N ALA A 439 -16.69 9.62 45.65
CA ALA A 439 -17.23 10.67 46.53
C ALA A 439 -18.59 10.31 47.19
N SER A 440 -19.34 9.33 46.66
CA SER A 440 -20.56 8.83 47.32
C SER A 440 -20.23 7.61 48.19
N GLY A 441 -19.90 7.85 49.46
CA GLY A 441 -19.46 6.83 50.40
C GLY A 441 -20.50 5.72 50.65
N HIS A 442 -20.11 4.48 50.37
CA HIS A 442 -20.50 3.30 51.14
C HIS A 442 -19.51 2.15 50.86
N LEU A 443 -18.56 1.95 51.76
CA LEU A 443 -17.71 0.76 51.81
C LEU A 443 -18.35 -0.23 52.80
N ILE A 444 -18.90 -1.33 52.29
CA ILE A 444 -19.24 -2.51 53.09
C ILE A 444 -18.07 -3.48 52.97
N PRO A 445 -17.46 -3.95 54.07
CA PRO A 445 -16.36 -4.92 54.00
C PRO A 445 -16.89 -6.32 53.66
N PRO A 446 -16.13 -7.14 52.90
CA PRO A 446 -16.54 -8.49 52.55
C PRO A 446 -16.46 -9.42 53.78
N ARG A 447 -17.54 -10.18 54.01
CA ARG A 447 -17.57 -11.27 54.99
C ARG A 447 -16.78 -12.46 54.47
N VAL A 448 -15.84 -12.95 55.29
CA VAL A 448 -15.17 -14.24 55.12
C VAL A 448 -16.19 -15.33 55.43
N THR A 449 -16.37 -16.27 54.52
CA THR A 449 -17.07 -17.54 54.80
C THR A 449 -16.05 -18.66 54.77
N THR A 450 -16.10 -19.46 55.82
CA THR A 450 -15.37 -20.71 56.08
C THR A 450 -15.67 -21.78 55.05
#